data_AF-V6TQU0-F1
#
_entry.id   AF-V6TQU0-F1
#
_cell.length_a   1.000
_cell.length_b   1.000
_cell.length_c   1.000
_cell.angle_alpha   90.00
_cell.angle_beta   90.00
_cell.angle_gamma   90.00
#
_symmetry.space_group_name_H-M   'P 1'
#
loop_
_entity.id
_entity.type
_entity.pdbx_description
1 polymer ?
#
loop_
_entity_poly.entity_id
_entity_poly.type
_entity_poly.pdbx_seq_one_letter_code
_entity_poly.pdbx_strand_id
1 'polypeptide(L)'
;MLAIYLAVGALAATCTVEANTRDCTENMCEKLGSTDDTEICTSCKTGKVPINGRCAEAASSNTKCKNADESDNANQVCGKCLLQTFMYKGGCYDKTGDLGRIICKTAGNDAGKCGACNDEKGFFTNPEAANNVDSCISCGDATGVTIGSTNTKTYKGVAGCAKCDPPGQITGGSGGTKEATCTECSTNLYLKTDSGTTSCVASDACTGGFFPMTDNTKKLCTKCDVIDKGGVADCTTCAPKEGDPTKAKCTACGNSKVPNADGSACVDAPAPSACPIEGCKTCSADKTACEECNTDKYLTPTGQCVDSCDKLGSYYADSNVCKPCSLECASCAAVGADKCLSCPAGKVLRYTSESSPTDGTCVDECRANTGGCTDCGAVIGGSKYCSRCGDASQAPLNGNCAANTARTQSCTQVDGGTCTQCKSGYFLLDGGCYETSRQPGKSVCTTANNGQCQTCANGQQPASGVCPACPAGCSTCSDSGSSQTCSECLAGYYKSGTKCVKCSENSADGKIQGVEMMMIYSTHRLLPVLCCWAPRLRGSGGSEWLAHSRPPGRGLEPEHLHAESGHAWLLRSGHANSEDAGPVYPSSPGTPQPARRGPAGR
;
A
#
# COMPACT_ATOMS: atom_id res chain seq x y z
N MET A 1 1.21 21.11 29.42
CA MET A 1 0.42 20.76 30.61
C MET A 1 0.38 19.26 30.71
N LEU A 2 0.98 18.68 31.76
CA LEU A 2 0.89 17.24 32.05
C LEU A 2 -0.57 16.95 32.46
N ALA A 3 -1.33 16.25 31.62
CA ALA A 3 -2.63 15.73 31.99
C ALA A 3 -2.42 14.49 32.87
N ILE A 4 -2.49 14.69 34.19
CA ILE A 4 -2.58 13.59 35.15
C ILE A 4 -3.96 12.96 34.96
N TYR A 5 -4.01 11.86 34.21
CA TYR A 5 -5.17 10.97 34.15
C TYR A 5 -5.34 10.33 35.53
N LEU A 6 -6.19 10.93 36.38
CA LEU A 6 -6.70 10.28 37.57
C LEU A 6 -7.58 9.11 37.14
N ALA A 7 -7.05 7.90 37.24
CA ALA A 7 -7.84 6.69 37.23
C ALA A 7 -8.81 6.77 38.42
N VAL A 8 -10.09 7.06 38.13
CA VAL A 8 -11.17 6.97 39.11
C VAL A 8 -11.47 5.49 39.32
N GLY A 9 -10.54 4.78 39.98
CA GLY A 9 -10.86 3.54 40.66
C GLY A 9 -11.83 3.87 41.79
N ALA A 10 -12.91 3.09 41.94
CA ALA A 10 -13.95 3.29 42.93
C ALA A 10 -13.34 3.63 44.30
N LEU A 11 -13.41 4.91 44.70
CA LEU A 11 -13.02 5.32 46.03
C LEU A 11 -14.10 4.79 46.97
N ALA A 12 -13.68 3.90 47.87
CA ALA A 12 -14.38 3.50 49.08
C ALA A 12 -15.02 4.76 49.71
N ALA A 13 -16.35 4.85 49.72
CA ALA A 13 -17.02 6.10 50.05
C ALA A 13 -17.14 6.28 51.56
N THR A 14 -16.85 7.50 52.04
CA THR A 14 -17.06 7.86 53.43
C THR A 14 -18.53 7.72 53.78
N CYS A 15 -18.83 7.03 54.88
CA CYS A 15 -20.19 6.90 55.37
C CYS A 15 -20.74 8.26 55.82
N THR A 16 -21.94 8.60 55.38
CA THR A 16 -22.61 9.87 55.65
C THR A 16 -23.89 9.70 56.46
N VAL A 17 -24.49 8.51 56.42
CA VAL A 17 -25.68 8.19 57.21
C VAL A 17 -25.28 7.81 58.64
N GLU A 18 -25.92 8.44 59.63
CA GLU A 18 -25.59 8.28 61.06
C GLU A 18 -25.54 6.81 61.53
N ALA A 19 -26.44 5.96 61.02
CA ALA A 19 -26.45 4.54 61.36
C ALA A 19 -25.18 3.81 60.85
N ASN A 20 -24.63 4.24 59.72
CA ASN A 20 -23.46 3.63 59.11
C ASN A 20 -22.16 4.24 59.66
N THR A 21 -22.13 5.54 59.97
CA THR A 21 -20.92 6.18 60.56
C THR A 21 -20.51 5.55 61.88
N ARG A 22 -21.47 5.01 62.65
CA ARG A 22 -21.18 4.36 63.94
C ARG A 22 -20.64 2.95 63.80
N ASP A 23 -21.27 2.12 62.98
CA ASP A 23 -21.09 0.65 63.01
C ASP A 23 -20.47 0.07 61.74
N CYS A 24 -20.42 0.84 60.65
CA CYS A 24 -19.71 0.46 59.44
C CYS A 24 -18.20 0.71 59.60
N THR A 25 -17.39 -0.08 58.91
CA THR A 25 -15.95 0.15 58.80
C THR A 25 -15.72 1.42 57.95
N GLU A 26 -14.67 2.18 58.28
CA GLU A 26 -14.35 3.40 57.57
C GLU A 26 -14.20 3.15 56.06
N ASN A 27 -14.81 4.02 55.27
CA ASN A 27 -14.85 3.96 53.80
C ASN A 27 -15.57 2.73 53.20
N MET A 28 -16.23 1.88 53.99
CA MET A 28 -16.96 0.71 53.50
C MET A 28 -18.44 1.02 53.23
N CYS A 29 -18.74 2.25 52.81
CA CYS A 29 -20.08 2.65 52.39
C CYS A 29 -20.18 2.80 50.88
N GLU A 30 -21.35 2.49 50.33
CA GLU A 30 -21.68 2.67 48.91
C GLU A 30 -23.08 3.27 48.77
N LYS A 31 -23.31 4.04 47.70
CA LYS A 31 -24.66 4.54 47.35
C LYS A 31 -25.33 3.58 46.37
N LEU A 32 -26.61 3.30 46.58
CA LEU A 32 -27.43 2.47 45.69
C LEU A 32 -28.48 3.31 44.95
N GLY A 33 -28.60 3.04 43.65
CA GLY A 33 -29.59 3.69 42.78
C GLY A 33 -29.23 5.13 42.41
N SER A 34 -30.14 5.80 41.71
CA SER A 34 -29.95 7.16 41.18
C SER A 34 -30.34 8.28 42.16
N THR A 35 -30.82 7.93 43.36
CA THR A 35 -31.19 8.87 44.41
C THR A 35 -30.09 8.90 45.45
N ASP A 36 -29.56 10.09 45.75
CA ASP A 36 -28.39 10.31 46.60
C ASP A 36 -28.52 9.84 48.07
N ASP A 37 -29.71 9.38 48.49
CA ASP A 37 -30.06 9.17 49.89
C ASP A 37 -29.98 7.70 50.35
N THR A 38 -29.72 6.75 49.44
CA THR A 38 -29.69 5.31 49.79
C THR A 38 -28.26 4.83 49.96
N GLU A 39 -27.71 4.96 51.16
CA GLU A 39 -26.37 4.49 51.53
C GLU A 39 -26.41 3.11 52.20
N ILE A 40 -25.53 2.21 51.77
CA ILE A 40 -25.34 0.88 52.35
C ILE A 40 -23.94 0.74 52.94
N CYS A 41 -23.83 -0.07 53.99
CA CYS A 41 -22.55 -0.57 54.50
C CYS A 41 -22.24 -1.94 53.88
N THR A 42 -21.04 -2.11 53.34
CA THR A 42 -20.55 -3.39 52.76
C THR A 42 -19.63 -4.17 53.70
N SER A 43 -19.14 -3.54 54.78
CA SER A 43 -18.35 -4.20 55.81
C SER A 43 -18.48 -3.51 57.18
N CYS A 44 -18.91 -4.26 58.18
CA CYS A 44 -19.17 -3.80 59.53
C CYS A 44 -17.97 -3.94 60.48
N LYS A 45 -18.05 -3.25 61.62
CA LYS A 45 -17.13 -3.49 62.75
C LYS A 45 -17.33 -4.89 63.35
N THR A 46 -16.32 -5.38 64.06
CA THR A 46 -16.31 -6.70 64.70
C THR A 46 -17.56 -6.95 65.56
N GLY A 47 -18.13 -8.14 65.44
CA GLY A 47 -19.37 -8.56 66.12
C GLY A 47 -20.65 -8.26 65.34
N LYS A 48 -20.56 -7.54 64.21
CA LYS A 48 -21.71 -7.12 63.40
C LYS A 48 -21.59 -7.59 61.96
N VAL A 49 -22.72 -7.61 61.25
CA VAL A 49 -22.83 -8.02 59.85
C VAL A 49 -23.80 -7.11 59.08
N PRO A 50 -23.61 -6.91 57.76
CA PRO A 50 -24.51 -6.08 56.98
C PRO A 50 -25.84 -6.80 56.68
N ILE A 51 -26.94 -6.24 57.17
CA ILE A 51 -28.31 -6.68 56.92
C ILE A 51 -29.11 -5.49 56.41
N ASN A 52 -29.69 -5.61 55.20
CA ASN A 52 -30.38 -4.51 54.53
C ASN A 52 -29.55 -3.22 54.54
N GLY A 53 -28.26 -3.33 54.20
CA GLY A 53 -27.35 -2.19 54.08
C GLY A 53 -26.96 -1.51 55.40
N ARG A 54 -27.37 -2.03 56.57
CA ARG A 54 -26.98 -1.52 57.89
C ARG A 54 -26.32 -2.61 58.71
N CYS A 55 -25.45 -2.21 59.64
CA CYS A 55 -24.80 -3.17 60.53
C CYS A 55 -25.73 -3.62 61.66
N ALA A 56 -25.99 -4.92 61.71
CA ALA A 56 -26.76 -5.57 62.76
C ALA A 56 -25.87 -6.53 63.56
N GLU A 57 -26.24 -6.82 64.80
CA GLU A 57 -25.52 -7.80 65.64
C GLU A 57 -25.49 -9.18 64.96
N ALA A 58 -24.31 -9.78 64.88
CA ALA A 58 -24.11 -11.05 64.19
C ALA A 58 -24.93 -12.19 64.80
N ALA A 59 -24.97 -12.26 66.13
CA ALA A 59 -25.71 -13.30 66.85
C ALA A 59 -27.23 -13.23 66.58
N SER A 60 -27.79 -12.02 66.54
CA SER A 60 -29.21 -11.79 66.29
C SER A 60 -29.60 -12.00 64.83
N SER A 61 -28.62 -11.96 63.91
CA SER A 61 -28.85 -12.03 62.46
C SER A 61 -28.57 -13.41 61.87
N ASN A 62 -28.22 -14.40 62.70
CA ASN A 62 -27.71 -15.71 62.28
C ASN A 62 -28.71 -16.59 61.49
N THR A 63 -29.99 -16.22 61.49
CA THR A 63 -31.03 -16.85 60.68
C THR A 63 -31.05 -16.35 59.24
N LYS A 64 -30.50 -15.15 59.00
CA LYS A 64 -30.40 -14.52 57.68
C LYS A 64 -28.99 -14.58 57.11
N CYS A 65 -27.97 -14.53 57.97
CA CYS A 65 -26.58 -14.42 57.59
C CYS A 65 -25.66 -15.31 58.43
N LYS A 66 -24.85 -16.13 57.76
CA LYS A 66 -23.87 -17.05 58.36
C LYS A 66 -22.48 -16.85 57.75
N ASN A 67 -21.46 -17.38 58.40
CA ASN A 67 -20.15 -17.55 57.75
C ASN A 67 -20.25 -18.54 56.57
N ALA A 68 -19.23 -18.59 55.72
CA ALA A 68 -19.29 -19.35 54.46
C ALA A 68 -19.60 -20.85 54.67
N ASP A 69 -19.07 -21.43 55.75
CA ASP A 69 -19.23 -22.85 56.11
C ASP A 69 -20.43 -23.14 57.03
N GLU A 70 -21.21 -22.11 57.37
CA GLU A 70 -22.38 -22.16 58.27
C GLU A 70 -22.10 -22.57 59.74
N SER A 71 -20.83 -22.79 60.10
CA SER A 71 -20.41 -23.23 61.44
C SER A 71 -20.73 -22.23 62.54
N ASP A 72 -20.66 -20.93 62.23
CA ASP A 72 -20.69 -19.85 63.22
C ASP A 72 -21.45 -18.63 62.69
N ASN A 73 -21.63 -17.63 63.56
CA ASN A 73 -22.12 -16.33 63.12
C ASN A 73 -21.11 -15.69 62.17
N ALA A 74 -21.60 -15.02 61.12
CA ALA A 74 -20.75 -14.18 60.29
C ALA A 74 -20.17 -13.00 61.09
N ASN A 75 -19.08 -12.42 60.61
CA ASN A 75 -18.43 -11.30 61.26
C ASN A 75 -17.90 -10.33 60.20
N GLN A 76 -18.21 -9.04 60.37
CA GLN A 76 -17.90 -7.92 59.47
C GLN A 76 -18.57 -7.99 58.10
N VAL A 77 -18.56 -9.16 57.45
CA VAL A 77 -19.28 -9.44 56.21
C VAL A 77 -20.06 -10.75 56.36
N CYS A 78 -21.10 -10.90 55.57
CA CYS A 78 -21.81 -12.14 55.44
C CYS A 78 -21.06 -13.12 54.53
N GLY A 79 -20.93 -14.38 54.96
CA GLY A 79 -20.38 -15.43 54.10
C GLY A 79 -21.47 -16.18 53.33
N LYS A 80 -22.70 -16.23 53.86
CA LYS A 80 -23.83 -16.94 53.26
C LYS A 80 -25.17 -16.35 53.71
N CYS A 81 -26.01 -16.02 52.74
CA CYS A 81 -27.37 -15.53 52.96
C CYS A 81 -28.39 -16.68 52.97
N LEU A 82 -29.36 -16.58 53.87
CA LEU A 82 -30.37 -17.60 54.12
C LEU A 82 -31.79 -17.00 53.99
N LEU A 83 -32.81 -17.87 54.04
CA LEU A 83 -34.22 -17.46 53.98
C LEU A 83 -34.54 -16.60 52.75
N GLN A 84 -35.50 -15.69 52.88
CA GLN A 84 -35.94 -14.74 51.84
C GLN A 84 -35.00 -13.53 51.73
N THR A 85 -33.69 -13.76 51.83
CA THR A 85 -32.66 -12.74 51.56
C THR A 85 -31.84 -13.10 50.33
N PHE A 86 -31.03 -12.16 49.84
CA PHE A 86 -30.03 -12.41 48.81
C PHE A 86 -28.70 -11.73 49.13
N MET A 87 -27.63 -12.33 48.62
CA MET A 87 -26.26 -11.84 48.78
C MET A 87 -25.97 -10.68 47.83
N TYR A 88 -25.40 -9.60 48.36
CA TYR A 88 -24.86 -8.47 47.58
C TYR A 88 -23.76 -7.77 48.40
N LYS A 89 -22.56 -7.61 47.84
CA LYS A 89 -21.40 -6.93 48.43
C LYS A 89 -21.19 -7.22 49.93
N GLY A 90 -21.16 -8.49 50.29
CA GLY A 90 -20.89 -8.91 51.67
C GLY A 90 -22.06 -8.75 52.64
N GLY A 91 -23.27 -8.43 52.18
CA GLY A 91 -24.47 -8.28 53.00
C GLY A 91 -25.65 -9.12 52.53
N CYS A 92 -26.62 -9.34 53.43
CA CYS A 92 -27.90 -9.98 53.09
C CYS A 92 -29.04 -8.97 53.06
N TYR A 93 -29.80 -8.98 51.97
CA TYR A 93 -30.88 -8.03 51.71
C TYR A 93 -32.20 -8.77 51.57
N ASP A 94 -33.23 -8.31 52.27
CA ASP A 94 -34.57 -8.88 52.22
C ASP A 94 -35.15 -8.70 50.82
N LYS A 95 -35.51 -9.81 50.16
CA LYS A 95 -36.01 -9.81 48.77
C LYS A 95 -37.25 -8.95 48.55
N THR A 96 -38.05 -8.78 49.60
CA THR A 96 -39.29 -8.00 49.59
C THR A 96 -39.14 -6.66 50.30
N GLY A 97 -37.99 -6.35 50.90
CA GLY A 97 -37.73 -5.07 51.55
C GLY A 97 -37.46 -3.96 50.54
N ASP A 98 -37.73 -2.71 50.92
CA ASP A 98 -37.60 -1.55 50.00
C ASP A 98 -36.21 -1.45 49.37
N LEU A 99 -35.16 -1.61 50.19
CA LEU A 99 -33.77 -1.61 49.74
C LEU A 99 -33.46 -2.82 48.85
N GLY A 100 -33.95 -4.00 49.22
CA GLY A 100 -33.74 -5.22 48.45
C GLY A 100 -34.36 -5.13 47.06
N ARG A 101 -35.54 -4.50 46.91
CA ARG A 101 -36.20 -4.32 45.60
C ARG A 101 -35.48 -3.36 44.66
N ILE A 102 -34.57 -2.52 45.16
CA ILE A 102 -33.70 -1.69 44.32
C ILE A 102 -32.73 -2.57 43.53
N ILE A 103 -32.21 -3.62 44.14
CA ILE A 103 -31.23 -4.53 43.52
C ILE A 103 -31.92 -5.74 42.88
N CYS A 104 -32.96 -6.26 43.53
CA CYS A 104 -33.67 -7.49 43.17
C CYS A 104 -35.09 -7.21 42.70
N LYS A 105 -35.34 -7.30 41.39
CA LYS A 105 -36.65 -7.08 40.77
C LYS A 105 -37.62 -8.23 41.07
N THR A 106 -37.13 -9.46 41.00
CA THR A 106 -37.93 -10.66 41.27
C THR A 106 -37.26 -11.47 42.38
N ALA A 107 -37.98 -11.69 43.49
CA ALA A 107 -37.47 -12.36 44.67
C ALA A 107 -36.91 -13.77 44.40
N GLY A 108 -37.62 -14.58 43.60
CA GLY A 108 -37.31 -15.99 43.40
C GLY A 108 -37.51 -16.84 44.67
N ASN A 109 -37.46 -18.16 44.53
CA ASN A 109 -37.71 -19.10 45.64
C ASN A 109 -36.45 -19.58 46.35
N ASP A 110 -35.28 -19.46 45.70
CA ASP A 110 -34.02 -19.97 46.23
C ASP A 110 -33.53 -19.12 47.40
N ALA A 111 -33.22 -19.76 48.53
CA ALA A 111 -32.69 -19.07 49.69
C ALA A 111 -31.33 -18.42 49.38
N GLY A 112 -31.14 -17.17 49.81
CA GLY A 112 -29.88 -16.44 49.63
C GLY A 112 -29.61 -15.91 48.22
N LYS A 113 -30.54 -16.10 47.26
CA LYS A 113 -30.40 -15.65 45.87
C LYS A 113 -31.53 -14.74 45.44
N CYS A 114 -31.20 -13.72 44.66
CA CYS A 114 -32.21 -12.98 43.92
C CYS A 114 -32.67 -13.80 42.69
N GLY A 115 -33.97 -13.79 42.38
CA GLY A 115 -34.51 -14.44 41.19
C GLY A 115 -34.17 -13.70 39.90
N ALA A 116 -34.36 -12.38 39.87
CA ALA A 116 -33.94 -11.52 38.76
C ALA A 116 -33.50 -10.14 39.27
N CYS A 117 -32.32 -9.71 38.84
CA CYS A 117 -31.78 -8.40 39.21
C CYS A 117 -32.53 -7.25 38.54
N ASN A 118 -32.48 -6.08 39.16
CA ASN A 118 -33.23 -4.91 38.72
C ASN A 118 -32.44 -4.14 37.63
N ASP A 119 -32.68 -4.58 36.40
CA ASP A 119 -32.15 -3.98 35.17
C ASP A 119 -32.52 -2.50 35.02
N GLU A 120 -33.73 -2.11 35.41
CA GLU A 120 -34.21 -0.72 35.40
C GLU A 120 -33.43 0.19 36.37
N LYS A 121 -32.81 -0.40 37.39
CA LYS A 121 -31.95 0.29 38.37
C LYS A 121 -30.46 0.09 38.13
N GLY A 122 -30.08 -0.50 37.00
CA GLY A 122 -28.68 -0.68 36.61
C GLY A 122 -28.00 -1.86 37.29
N PHE A 123 -28.72 -2.96 37.50
CA PHE A 123 -28.16 -4.21 38.01
C PHE A 123 -28.35 -5.34 37.01
N PHE A 124 -27.31 -6.14 36.82
CA PHE A 124 -27.37 -7.35 36.02
C PHE A 124 -27.14 -8.59 36.89
N THR A 125 -27.67 -9.73 36.45
CA THR A 125 -27.53 -11.00 37.17
C THR A 125 -26.11 -11.53 37.06
N ASN A 126 -25.51 -11.88 38.19
CA ASN A 126 -24.24 -12.62 38.20
C ASN A 126 -24.47 -14.03 37.64
N PRO A 127 -23.79 -14.43 36.55
CA PRO A 127 -24.00 -15.74 35.93
C PRO A 127 -23.73 -16.95 36.85
N GLU A 128 -22.98 -16.75 37.93
CA GLU A 128 -22.67 -17.79 38.93
C GLU A 128 -23.19 -17.41 40.33
N ALA A 129 -24.32 -16.69 40.39
CA ALA A 129 -25.00 -16.33 41.63
C ALA A 129 -25.27 -17.54 42.54
N ALA A 130 -24.90 -17.40 43.81
CA ALA A 130 -25.10 -18.40 44.85
C ALA A 130 -25.58 -17.73 46.14
N ASN A 131 -25.85 -18.51 47.18
CA ASN A 131 -26.17 -17.92 48.49
C ASN A 131 -24.93 -17.37 49.22
N ASN A 132 -23.74 -17.69 48.74
CA ASN A 132 -22.44 -17.17 49.21
C ASN A 132 -21.72 -16.31 48.14
N VAL A 133 -22.42 -15.96 47.06
CA VAL A 133 -21.89 -15.16 45.95
C VAL A 133 -22.94 -14.12 45.58
N ASP A 134 -22.53 -12.89 45.35
CA ASP A 134 -23.43 -11.81 44.99
C ASP A 134 -24.38 -12.20 43.85
N SER A 135 -25.68 -12.00 44.07
CA SER A 135 -26.70 -12.32 43.08
C SER A 135 -26.71 -11.35 41.92
N CYS A 136 -26.46 -10.07 42.22
CA CYS A 136 -26.56 -8.96 41.30
C CYS A 136 -25.29 -8.14 41.33
N ILE A 137 -24.90 -7.59 40.19
CA ILE A 137 -23.74 -6.73 40.05
C ILE A 137 -24.23 -5.42 39.43
N SER A 138 -23.76 -4.29 39.95
CA SER A 138 -24.10 -3.00 39.36
C SER A 138 -23.43 -2.85 38.00
N CYS A 139 -24.16 -2.32 37.02
CA CYS A 139 -23.64 -2.04 35.68
C CYS A 139 -22.43 -1.10 35.72
N GLY A 140 -22.34 -0.22 36.72
CA GLY A 140 -21.22 0.72 36.91
C GLY A 140 -20.02 0.14 37.66
N ASP A 141 -20.11 -1.08 38.20
CA ASP A 141 -19.08 -1.66 39.06
C ASP A 141 -17.94 -2.27 38.24
N ALA A 142 -16.93 -1.46 37.92
CA ALA A 142 -15.75 -1.89 37.16
C ALA A 142 -14.82 -2.84 37.93
N THR A 143 -14.99 -2.99 39.25
CA THR A 143 -14.26 -3.97 40.07
C THR A 143 -14.95 -5.33 39.96
N GLY A 144 -16.27 -5.33 40.11
CA GLY A 144 -17.11 -6.51 40.01
C GLY A 144 -16.92 -7.51 41.15
N VAL A 145 -17.31 -8.75 40.88
CA VAL A 145 -17.33 -9.86 41.85
C VAL A 145 -16.40 -10.95 41.36
N THR A 146 -15.46 -11.34 42.22
CA THR A 146 -14.53 -12.44 41.94
C THR A 146 -14.96 -13.68 42.71
N ILE A 147 -14.98 -14.83 42.04
CA ILE A 147 -15.56 -16.08 42.53
C ILE A 147 -14.69 -17.29 42.19
N GLY A 148 -15.07 -18.44 42.74
CA GLY A 148 -14.42 -19.74 42.56
C GLY A 148 -13.47 -20.04 43.72
N SER A 149 -13.15 -21.32 43.91
CA SER A 149 -12.29 -21.79 45.02
C SER A 149 -10.89 -21.18 45.04
N THR A 150 -10.42 -20.66 43.89
CA THR A 150 -9.14 -19.96 43.74
C THR A 150 -9.30 -18.48 43.41
N ASN A 151 -10.52 -17.91 43.47
CA ASN A 151 -10.81 -16.52 43.10
C ASN A 151 -10.32 -16.14 41.69
N THR A 152 -10.53 -17.03 40.72
CA THR A 152 -9.98 -16.89 39.36
C THR A 152 -10.98 -16.37 38.33
N LYS A 153 -12.28 -16.32 38.66
CA LYS A 153 -13.32 -15.84 37.76
C LYS A 153 -13.85 -14.50 38.23
N THR A 154 -13.94 -13.50 37.36
CA THR A 154 -14.46 -12.17 37.70
C THR A 154 -15.57 -11.76 36.74
N TYR A 155 -16.69 -11.30 37.29
CA TYR A 155 -17.77 -10.66 36.53
C TYR A 155 -17.87 -9.21 36.96
N LYS A 156 -17.81 -8.26 36.02
CA LYS A 156 -17.82 -6.83 36.32
C LYS A 156 -18.71 -6.03 35.37
N GLY A 157 -19.10 -4.85 35.81
CA GLY A 157 -19.72 -3.82 34.99
C GLY A 157 -18.69 -2.96 34.25
N VAL A 158 -19.18 -1.90 33.62
CA VAL A 158 -18.41 -0.90 32.88
C VAL A 158 -18.44 0.41 33.66
N ALA A 159 -17.28 1.02 33.92
CA ALA A 159 -17.22 2.29 34.64
C ALA A 159 -18.11 3.36 33.97
N GLY A 160 -18.95 4.03 34.77
CA GLY A 160 -19.87 5.06 34.28
C GLY A 160 -21.06 4.53 33.48
N CYS A 161 -21.34 3.23 33.55
CA CYS A 161 -22.49 2.61 32.91
C CYS A 161 -23.72 2.61 33.83
N ALA A 162 -24.85 3.08 33.31
CA ALA A 162 -26.14 3.12 34.02
C ALA A 162 -27.00 1.88 33.75
N LYS A 163 -26.98 1.34 32.53
CA LYS A 163 -27.68 0.09 32.17
C LYS A 163 -26.80 -0.77 31.27
N CYS A 164 -26.91 -2.08 31.43
CA CYS A 164 -26.07 -3.05 30.78
C CYS A 164 -26.77 -4.39 30.61
N ASP A 165 -26.31 -5.16 29.63
CA ASP A 165 -26.70 -6.56 29.46
C ASP A 165 -25.70 -7.47 30.17
N PRO A 166 -26.17 -8.55 30.84
CA PRO A 166 -25.30 -9.45 31.58
C PRO A 166 -24.31 -10.17 30.65
N PRO A 167 -23.06 -10.40 31.09
CA PRO A 167 -22.14 -11.24 30.36
C PRO A 167 -22.58 -12.71 30.38
N GLY A 168 -22.17 -13.49 29.38
CA GLY A 168 -22.32 -14.94 29.44
C GLY A 168 -21.43 -15.57 30.54
N GLN A 169 -21.78 -16.77 31.01
CA GLN A 169 -20.97 -17.49 32.01
C GLN A 169 -19.55 -17.81 31.50
N ILE A 170 -18.57 -17.86 32.40
CA ILE A 170 -17.21 -18.34 32.15
C ILE A 170 -17.24 -19.88 32.26
N THR A 171 -17.02 -20.54 31.12
CA THR A 171 -17.00 -22.01 30.99
C THR A 171 -15.58 -22.55 31.12
N GLY A 172 -15.43 -23.72 31.74
CA GLY A 172 -14.13 -24.35 31.99
C GLY A 172 -13.50 -23.99 33.34
N GLY A 173 -12.45 -24.73 33.72
CA GLY A 173 -11.69 -24.49 34.96
C GLY A 173 -10.65 -23.37 34.88
N SER A 174 -10.48 -22.77 33.70
CA SER A 174 -9.60 -21.63 33.49
C SER A 174 -10.23 -20.37 34.06
N GLY A 175 -9.46 -19.59 34.82
CA GLY A 175 -9.85 -18.26 35.26
C GLY A 175 -10.13 -17.30 34.10
N GLY A 176 -10.70 -16.15 34.40
CA GLY A 176 -10.95 -15.09 33.42
C GLY A 176 -11.85 -14.00 33.96
N THR A 177 -11.96 -12.92 33.17
CA THR A 177 -12.83 -11.79 33.49
C THR A 177 -13.84 -11.62 32.36
N LYS A 178 -15.11 -11.45 32.71
CA LYS A 178 -16.15 -11.04 31.78
C LYS A 178 -16.82 -9.75 32.23
N GLU A 179 -16.92 -8.83 31.29
CA GLU A 179 -17.51 -7.51 31.49
C GLU A 179 -18.90 -7.47 30.87
N ALA A 180 -19.85 -6.82 31.56
CA ALA A 180 -21.18 -6.58 31.05
C ALA A 180 -21.17 -5.65 29.83
N THR A 181 -22.13 -5.81 28.92
CA THR A 181 -22.24 -4.92 27.76
C THR A 181 -23.03 -3.69 28.14
N CYS A 182 -22.38 -2.54 28.26
CA CYS A 182 -23.07 -1.28 28.55
C CYS A 182 -24.03 -0.88 27.41
N THR A 183 -25.27 -0.54 27.75
CA THR A 183 -26.33 -0.12 26.82
C THR A 183 -26.79 1.32 27.04
N GLU A 184 -26.50 1.89 28.22
CA GLU A 184 -26.77 3.28 28.56
C GLU A 184 -25.75 3.78 29.59
N CYS A 185 -25.16 4.94 29.35
CA CYS A 185 -24.19 5.54 30.25
C CYS A 185 -24.86 6.44 31.30
N SER A 186 -24.16 6.65 32.42
CA SER A 186 -24.54 7.63 33.43
C SER A 186 -24.60 9.05 32.84
N THR A 187 -25.20 9.97 33.61
CA THR A 187 -25.39 11.35 33.18
C THR A 187 -24.08 11.98 32.67
N ASN A 188 -24.19 12.69 31.55
CA ASN A 188 -23.08 13.39 30.87
C ASN A 188 -22.01 12.52 30.20
N LEU A 189 -22.14 11.20 30.24
CA LEU A 189 -21.28 10.29 29.48
C LEU A 189 -21.95 9.85 28.18
N TYR A 190 -21.12 9.48 27.20
CA TYR A 190 -21.49 9.04 25.87
C TYR A 190 -21.13 7.57 25.71
N LEU A 191 -22.07 6.77 25.22
CA LEU A 191 -21.85 5.37 24.91
C LEU A 191 -21.02 5.25 23.63
N LYS A 192 -19.81 4.72 23.75
CA LYS A 192 -18.91 4.43 22.65
C LYS A 192 -18.84 2.93 22.43
N THR A 193 -19.08 2.51 21.19
CA THR A 193 -18.91 1.11 20.77
C THR A 193 -17.76 1.03 19.76
N ASP A 194 -16.67 0.40 20.16
CA ASP A 194 -15.52 0.17 19.28
C ASP A 194 -15.33 -1.34 19.10
N SER A 195 -15.42 -1.79 17.85
CA SER A 195 -15.19 -3.20 17.49
C SER A 195 -16.01 -4.20 18.32
N GLY A 196 -17.23 -3.82 18.71
CA GLY A 196 -18.16 -4.62 19.52
C GLY A 196 -18.02 -4.46 21.04
N THR A 197 -17.03 -3.71 21.53
CA THR A 197 -16.84 -3.41 22.96
C THR A 197 -17.46 -2.07 23.31
N THR A 198 -18.23 -2.01 24.39
CA THR A 198 -18.90 -0.78 24.84
C THR A 198 -18.17 -0.12 26.00
N SER A 199 -18.18 1.21 26.02
CA SER A 199 -17.57 2.04 27.07
C SER A 199 -18.34 3.35 27.23
N CYS A 200 -18.20 3.98 28.40
CA CYS A 200 -18.78 5.29 28.68
C CYS A 200 -17.68 6.33 28.79
N VAL A 201 -17.73 7.34 27.94
CA VAL A 201 -16.68 8.36 27.82
C VAL A 201 -17.25 9.77 27.85
N ALA A 202 -16.43 10.77 28.15
CA ALA A 202 -16.82 12.17 28.02
C ALA A 202 -17.00 12.54 26.53
N SER A 203 -17.75 13.62 26.27
CA SER A 203 -18.05 14.09 24.90
C SER A 203 -16.80 14.34 24.05
N ASP A 204 -15.77 14.93 24.65
CA ASP A 204 -14.48 15.24 24.02
C ASP A 204 -13.60 14.01 23.76
N ALA A 205 -13.96 12.85 24.30
CA ALA A 205 -13.31 11.57 24.04
C ALA A 205 -13.95 10.78 22.88
N CYS A 206 -15.05 11.28 22.29
CA CYS A 206 -15.54 10.80 21.00
C CYS A 206 -14.61 11.32 19.88
N THR A 207 -13.42 10.73 19.75
CA THR A 207 -12.38 11.10 18.76
C THR A 207 -11.93 9.89 17.94
N GLY A 208 -11.11 10.13 16.90
CA GLY A 208 -10.42 9.07 16.17
C GLY A 208 -11.35 8.20 15.30
N GLY A 209 -12.37 8.81 14.68
CA GLY A 209 -13.38 8.11 13.89
C GLY A 209 -14.79 8.14 14.49
N PHE A 210 -14.98 8.89 15.58
CA PHE A 210 -16.27 9.09 16.23
C PHE A 210 -16.53 10.58 16.49
N PHE A 211 -17.80 10.93 16.69
CA PHE A 211 -18.25 12.24 17.16
C PHE A 211 -19.41 12.09 18.16
N PRO A 212 -19.61 13.04 19.09
CA PRO A 212 -20.68 12.99 20.07
C PRO A 212 -22.03 13.37 19.44
N MET A 213 -23.09 12.63 19.76
CA MET A 213 -24.45 12.96 19.31
C MET A 213 -25.51 12.45 20.30
N THR A 214 -26.77 12.84 20.10
CA THR A 214 -27.92 12.39 20.92
C THR A 214 -29.01 11.75 20.06
N ASP A 215 -29.29 10.46 20.26
CA ASP A 215 -30.27 9.66 19.51
C ASP A 215 -31.45 9.36 20.41
N ASN A 216 -32.62 9.98 20.17
CA ASN A 216 -33.82 9.75 20.97
C ASN A 216 -33.55 9.81 22.49
N THR A 217 -32.79 10.81 22.94
CA THR A 217 -32.27 11.06 24.31
C THR A 217 -31.02 10.29 24.74
N LYS A 218 -30.53 9.32 23.97
CA LYS A 218 -29.30 8.57 24.27
C LYS A 218 -28.05 9.28 23.76
N LYS A 219 -27.10 9.54 24.65
CA LYS A 219 -25.79 10.13 24.30
C LYS A 219 -24.86 9.04 23.74
N LEU A 220 -24.42 9.21 22.49
CA LEU A 220 -23.64 8.21 21.74
C LEU A 220 -22.38 8.84 21.13
N CYS A 221 -21.26 8.12 21.18
CA CYS A 221 -20.17 8.36 20.24
C CYS A 221 -20.49 7.58 18.95
N THR A 222 -20.90 8.29 17.91
CA THR A 222 -21.28 7.71 16.63
C THR A 222 -20.10 7.74 15.67
N LYS A 223 -19.94 6.68 14.86
CA LYS A 223 -18.88 6.63 13.84
C LYS A 223 -19.10 7.69 12.76
N CYS A 224 -18.00 8.24 12.25
CA CYS A 224 -18.01 9.35 11.29
C CYS A 224 -18.77 9.06 9.99
N ASP A 225 -18.94 7.79 9.60
CA ASP A 225 -19.57 7.35 8.35
C ASP A 225 -21.04 6.94 8.48
N VAL A 226 -21.64 7.08 9.68
CA VAL A 226 -23.05 6.71 9.91
C VAL A 226 -23.97 7.88 9.55
N ILE A 227 -24.39 7.92 8.28
CA ILE A 227 -25.15 9.03 7.68
C ILE A 227 -26.44 9.33 8.44
N ASP A 228 -27.23 8.31 8.79
CA ASP A 228 -28.52 8.46 9.48
C ASP A 228 -28.39 9.03 10.90
N LYS A 229 -27.16 9.17 11.40
CA LYS A 229 -26.84 9.70 12.73
C LYS A 229 -25.99 10.97 12.67
N GLY A 230 -25.98 11.67 11.53
CA GLY A 230 -25.23 12.92 11.34
C GLY A 230 -23.79 12.74 10.86
N GLY A 231 -23.40 11.51 10.49
CA GLY A 231 -22.13 11.21 9.85
C GLY A 231 -22.06 11.67 8.39
N VAL A 232 -20.88 11.57 7.80
CA VAL A 232 -20.57 11.89 6.40
C VAL A 232 -20.16 10.61 5.69
N ALA A 233 -20.80 10.29 4.56
CA ALA A 233 -20.46 9.11 3.77
C ALA A 233 -18.95 9.08 3.42
N ASP A 234 -18.34 7.90 3.46
CA ASP A 234 -16.91 7.67 3.24
C ASP A 234 -15.97 8.44 4.20
N CYS A 235 -16.46 8.96 5.33
CA CYS A 235 -15.62 9.69 6.28
C CYS A 235 -14.93 8.77 7.28
N THR A 236 -13.60 8.76 7.30
CA THR A 236 -12.80 7.91 8.19
C THR A 236 -12.43 8.62 9.49
N THR A 237 -12.22 9.93 9.45
CA THR A 237 -12.02 10.75 10.64
C THR A 237 -12.86 12.02 10.58
N CYS A 238 -13.40 12.42 11.71
CA CYS A 238 -14.23 13.61 11.83
C CYS A 238 -14.03 14.31 13.17
N ALA A 239 -14.54 15.53 13.24
CA ALA A 239 -14.71 16.32 14.44
C ALA A 239 -16.19 16.76 14.58
N PRO A 240 -16.64 17.22 15.75
CA PRO A 240 -17.95 17.86 15.88
C PRO A 240 -18.05 19.07 14.94
N LYS A 241 -19.16 19.22 14.22
CA LYS A 241 -19.39 20.36 13.33
C LYS A 241 -19.63 21.64 14.13
N GLU A 242 -18.99 22.73 13.70
CA GLU A 242 -19.19 24.04 14.31
C GLU A 242 -20.64 24.52 14.11
N GLY A 243 -21.27 25.00 15.18
CA GLY A 243 -22.67 25.39 15.19
C GLY A 243 -23.69 24.26 15.32
N ASP A 244 -23.29 23.00 15.07
CA ASP A 244 -24.13 21.81 15.29
C ASP A 244 -23.26 20.60 15.66
N PRO A 245 -22.85 20.46 16.93
CA PRO A 245 -21.95 19.39 17.37
C PRO A 245 -22.57 17.99 17.25
N THR A 246 -23.87 17.89 16.93
CA THR A 246 -24.55 16.60 16.66
C THR A 246 -24.30 16.07 15.26
N LYS A 247 -23.54 16.80 14.43
CA LYS A 247 -23.12 16.37 13.09
C LYS A 247 -21.60 16.26 13.01
N ALA A 248 -21.14 15.34 12.19
CA ALA A 248 -19.73 15.21 11.85
C ALA A 248 -19.30 16.31 10.86
N LYS A 249 -18.17 16.96 11.13
CA LYS A 249 -17.33 17.63 10.15
C LYS A 249 -16.23 16.66 9.77
N CYS A 250 -16.26 16.16 8.54
CA CYS A 250 -15.24 15.24 8.05
C CYS A 250 -13.88 15.92 7.94
N THR A 251 -12.84 15.26 8.45
CA THR A 251 -11.44 15.73 8.42
C THR A 251 -10.52 14.83 7.61
N ALA A 252 -10.91 13.58 7.37
CA ALA A 252 -10.30 12.70 6.40
C ALA A 252 -11.35 11.73 5.83
N CYS A 253 -11.22 11.44 4.55
CA CYS A 253 -12.09 10.52 3.84
C CYS A 253 -11.35 9.22 3.52
N GLY A 254 -12.12 8.16 3.34
CA GLY A 254 -11.69 6.94 2.68
C GLY A 254 -11.70 7.09 1.17
N ASN A 255 -11.36 6.00 0.47
CA ASN A 255 -11.52 5.85 -0.98
C ASN A 255 -10.88 6.99 -1.79
N SER A 256 -9.72 7.49 -1.37
CA SER A 256 -8.96 8.56 -2.04
C SER A 256 -9.70 9.89 -2.22
N LYS A 257 -10.84 10.07 -1.55
CA LYS A 257 -11.59 11.33 -1.53
C LYS A 257 -10.95 12.32 -0.56
N VAL A 258 -11.34 13.58 -0.68
CA VAL A 258 -10.98 14.65 0.26
C VAL A 258 -12.24 15.28 0.84
N PRO A 259 -12.21 15.75 2.10
CA PRO A 259 -13.30 16.56 2.62
C PRO A 259 -13.47 17.82 1.77
N ASN A 260 -14.70 18.18 1.45
CA ASN A 260 -15.01 19.49 0.90
C ASN A 260 -14.73 20.62 1.92
N ALA A 261 -14.80 21.87 1.49
CA ALA A 261 -14.37 23.02 2.31
C ALA A 261 -15.07 23.12 3.68
N ASP A 262 -16.34 22.74 3.77
CA ASP A 262 -17.10 22.76 5.03
C ASP A 262 -17.10 21.41 5.77
N GLY A 263 -16.45 20.38 5.21
CA GLY A 263 -16.36 19.01 5.74
C GLY A 263 -17.70 18.28 5.78
N SER A 264 -18.71 18.71 5.02
CA SER A 264 -20.02 18.05 4.93
C SER A 264 -20.07 16.87 3.97
N ALA A 265 -19.08 16.74 3.09
CA ALA A 265 -19.01 15.66 2.11
C ALA A 265 -17.57 15.25 1.82
N CYS A 266 -17.38 13.97 1.56
CA CYS A 266 -16.19 13.44 0.90
C CYS A 266 -16.39 13.50 -0.61
N VAL A 267 -15.56 14.31 -1.27
CA VAL A 267 -15.61 14.55 -2.71
C VAL A 267 -14.29 14.14 -3.34
N ASP A 268 -14.29 13.91 -4.65
CA ASP A 268 -13.05 13.63 -5.36
C ASP A 268 -12.08 14.82 -5.24
N ALA A 269 -10.79 14.52 -5.13
CA ALA A 269 -9.78 15.56 -5.01
C ALA A 269 -9.88 16.54 -6.20
N PRO A 270 -9.97 17.86 -5.96
CA PRO A 270 -10.00 18.82 -7.07
C PRO A 270 -8.70 18.69 -7.88
N ALA A 271 -8.84 18.49 -9.19
CA ALA A 271 -7.70 18.41 -10.10
C ALA A 271 -6.80 19.64 -9.95
N PRO A 272 -5.46 19.49 -9.87
CA PRO A 272 -4.54 20.59 -9.56
C PRO A 272 -4.68 21.71 -10.60
N SER A 273 -4.82 22.97 -10.19
CA SER A 273 -5.03 24.12 -11.10
C SER A 273 -3.90 24.36 -12.12
N ALA A 274 -2.73 23.73 -11.93
CA ALA A 274 -1.57 23.82 -12.81
C ALA A 274 -1.15 22.45 -13.35
N CYS A 275 -0.44 22.48 -14.49
CA CYS A 275 0.14 21.28 -15.08
C CYS A 275 1.31 20.77 -14.23
N PRO A 276 1.27 19.53 -13.69
CA PRO A 276 2.31 19.03 -12.80
C PRO A 276 3.54 18.47 -13.55
N ILE A 277 3.49 18.38 -14.88
CA ILE A 277 4.55 17.79 -15.71
C ILE A 277 5.70 18.80 -15.88
N GLU A 278 6.90 18.43 -15.43
CA GLU A 278 8.09 19.27 -15.53
C GLU A 278 8.41 19.61 -16.99
N GLY A 279 8.65 20.89 -17.27
CA GLY A 279 8.97 21.36 -18.62
C GLY A 279 7.79 21.38 -19.59
N CYS A 280 6.56 21.16 -19.12
CA CYS A 280 5.35 21.18 -19.94
C CYS A 280 4.68 22.56 -19.94
N LYS A 281 4.34 23.05 -21.14
CA LYS A 281 3.63 24.32 -21.37
C LYS A 281 2.11 24.12 -21.36
N THR A 282 1.62 23.08 -22.03
CA THR A 282 0.20 22.69 -22.03
C THR A 282 0.07 21.19 -21.83
N CYS A 283 -0.86 20.75 -20.99
CA CYS A 283 -1.18 19.33 -20.84
C CYS A 283 -2.64 19.03 -21.11
N SER A 284 -2.89 17.73 -21.27
CA SER A 284 -4.20 17.12 -21.41
C SER A 284 -5.15 17.53 -20.28
N ALA A 285 -6.45 17.38 -20.53
CA ALA A 285 -7.50 17.78 -19.60
C ALA A 285 -7.40 17.09 -18.23
N ASP A 286 -6.93 15.84 -18.22
CA ASP A 286 -6.65 15.02 -17.02
C ASP A 286 -5.27 15.29 -16.40
N LYS A 287 -4.43 16.12 -17.06
CA LYS A 287 -3.11 16.60 -16.60
C LYS A 287 -2.06 15.49 -16.45
N THR A 288 -2.25 14.38 -17.16
CA THR A 288 -1.37 13.21 -17.14
C THR A 288 -0.36 13.19 -18.30
N ALA A 289 -0.65 13.88 -19.40
CA ALA A 289 0.19 13.96 -20.58
C ALA A 289 0.45 15.40 -21.02
N CYS A 290 1.67 15.70 -21.43
CA CYS A 290 2.04 16.96 -22.04
C CYS A 290 1.66 16.98 -23.52
N GLU A 291 1.06 18.08 -23.95
CA GLU A 291 0.69 18.32 -25.35
C GLU A 291 1.69 19.27 -26.02
N GLU A 292 2.25 20.21 -25.27
CA GLU A 292 3.28 21.14 -25.74
C GLU A 292 4.34 21.34 -24.65
N CYS A 293 5.61 21.11 -24.99
CA CYS A 293 6.71 21.39 -24.07
C CYS A 293 7.13 22.86 -24.10
N ASN A 294 7.80 23.31 -23.03
CA ASN A 294 8.48 24.61 -23.02
C ASN A 294 9.52 24.70 -24.14
N THR A 295 9.88 25.93 -24.51
CA THR A 295 11.00 26.20 -25.44
C THR A 295 12.25 25.45 -24.98
N ASP A 296 12.99 24.86 -25.93
CA ASP A 296 14.20 24.04 -25.72
C ASP A 296 13.99 22.62 -25.16
N LYS A 297 12.74 22.14 -25.10
CA LYS A 297 12.41 20.74 -24.78
C LYS A 297 11.79 20.02 -25.98
N TYR A 298 11.79 18.68 -25.90
CA TYR A 298 11.22 17.79 -26.91
C TYR A 298 10.11 16.92 -26.32
N LEU A 299 8.98 16.89 -27.01
CA LEU A 299 7.84 16.06 -26.63
C LEU A 299 8.11 14.59 -27.00
N THR A 300 7.99 13.71 -26.02
CA THR A 300 8.11 12.26 -26.19
C THR A 300 6.76 11.64 -26.57
N PRO A 301 6.73 10.45 -27.22
CA PRO A 301 5.47 9.76 -27.55
C PRO A 301 4.58 9.45 -26.34
N THR A 302 5.14 9.44 -25.13
CA THR A 302 4.44 9.18 -23.87
C THR A 302 3.90 10.45 -23.20
N GLY A 303 3.97 11.62 -23.85
CA GLY A 303 3.48 12.87 -23.26
C GLY A 303 4.40 13.45 -22.19
N GLN A 304 5.70 13.20 -22.25
CA GLN A 304 6.69 13.83 -21.36
C GLN A 304 7.63 14.75 -22.13
N CYS A 305 8.29 15.68 -21.45
CA CYS A 305 9.25 16.62 -22.03
C CYS A 305 10.69 16.25 -21.64
N VAL A 306 11.59 16.12 -22.62
CA VAL A 306 13.01 15.82 -22.40
C VAL A 306 13.92 16.87 -23.03
N ASP A 307 15.16 17.01 -22.53
CA ASP A 307 16.14 17.98 -23.07
C ASP A 307 16.72 17.57 -24.43
N SER A 308 16.75 16.27 -24.71
CA SER A 308 17.28 15.71 -25.96
C SER A 308 16.66 14.34 -26.21
N CYS A 309 16.28 14.09 -27.47
CA CYS A 309 15.74 12.81 -27.92
C CYS A 309 16.80 11.71 -27.97
N ASP A 310 18.09 12.05 -28.07
CA ASP A 310 19.18 11.08 -28.14
C ASP A 310 19.30 10.27 -26.84
N LYS A 311 18.83 10.81 -25.71
CA LYS A 311 18.75 10.12 -24.41
C LYS A 311 17.80 8.91 -24.46
N LEU A 312 16.85 8.89 -25.40
CA LEU A 312 15.94 7.77 -25.62
C LEU A 312 16.55 6.70 -26.56
N GLY A 313 17.74 6.95 -27.11
CA GLY A 313 18.47 6.06 -28.01
C GLY A 313 17.86 6.00 -29.41
N SER A 314 16.72 5.31 -29.55
CA SER A 314 16.06 5.04 -30.83
C SER A 314 15.14 6.18 -31.28
N TYR A 315 15.42 7.41 -30.85
CA TYR A 315 14.67 8.60 -31.23
C TYR A 315 15.60 9.72 -31.66
N TYR A 316 15.14 10.52 -32.61
CA TYR A 316 15.80 11.74 -33.06
C TYR A 316 14.87 12.93 -32.89
N ALA A 317 15.45 14.12 -32.78
CA ALA A 317 14.72 15.37 -32.67
C ALA A 317 14.22 15.84 -34.04
N ASP A 318 12.93 16.11 -34.16
CA ASP A 318 12.32 16.73 -35.34
C ASP A 318 11.20 17.68 -34.90
N SER A 319 11.37 18.97 -35.17
CA SER A 319 10.39 20.02 -34.82
C SER A 319 9.88 19.95 -33.37
N ASN A 320 10.78 19.92 -32.38
CA ASN A 320 10.47 19.83 -30.93
C ASN A 320 9.71 18.55 -30.50
N VAL A 321 9.73 17.50 -31.32
CA VAL A 321 9.16 16.19 -30.99
C VAL A 321 10.23 15.12 -31.17
N CYS A 322 10.23 14.11 -30.30
CA CYS A 322 11.06 12.92 -30.45
C CYS A 322 10.38 11.92 -31.37
N LYS A 323 10.98 11.69 -32.55
CA LYS A 323 10.51 10.72 -33.55
C LYS A 323 11.37 9.47 -33.53
N PRO A 324 10.78 8.28 -33.71
CA PRO A 324 11.54 7.04 -33.70
C PRO A 324 12.45 6.92 -34.93
N CYS A 325 13.60 6.29 -34.73
CA CYS A 325 14.51 5.88 -35.80
C CYS A 325 13.94 4.71 -36.61
N SER A 326 14.51 4.47 -37.80
CA SER A 326 14.26 3.22 -38.54
C SER A 326 14.69 2.02 -37.71
N LEU A 327 13.93 0.92 -37.77
CA LEU A 327 14.12 -0.27 -36.93
C LEU A 327 15.51 -0.92 -37.03
N GLU A 328 16.21 -0.70 -38.15
CA GLU A 328 17.57 -1.21 -38.37
C GLU A 328 18.66 -0.43 -37.61
N CYS A 329 18.34 0.77 -37.11
CA CYS A 329 19.27 1.64 -36.39
C CYS A 329 19.02 1.56 -34.88
N ALA A 330 20.10 1.56 -34.08
CA ALA A 330 19.97 1.76 -32.63
C ALA A 330 19.78 3.24 -32.28
N SER A 331 20.45 4.13 -33.01
CA SER A 331 20.22 5.58 -33.02
C SER A 331 20.42 6.15 -34.42
N CYS A 332 19.85 7.32 -34.71
CA CYS A 332 19.85 7.91 -36.04
C CYS A 332 19.90 9.44 -35.99
N ALA A 333 20.41 10.05 -37.07
CA ALA A 333 20.41 11.51 -37.22
C ALA A 333 19.08 12.03 -37.80
N ALA A 334 18.38 11.17 -38.54
CA ALA A 334 17.12 11.45 -39.20
C ALA A 334 16.39 10.14 -39.54
N VAL A 335 15.20 10.24 -40.14
CA VAL A 335 14.49 9.10 -40.70
C VAL A 335 15.26 8.47 -41.87
N GLY A 336 15.39 7.15 -41.88
CA GLY A 336 16.02 6.39 -42.98
C GLY A 336 16.97 5.30 -42.48
N ALA A 337 17.05 4.19 -43.23
CA ALA A 337 17.94 3.07 -42.92
C ALA A 337 19.43 3.37 -43.22
N ASP A 338 19.70 4.45 -43.95
CA ASP A 338 21.03 5.01 -44.22
C ASP A 338 21.40 6.17 -43.28
N LYS A 339 20.52 6.48 -42.31
CA LYS A 339 20.69 7.57 -41.33
C LYS A 339 21.11 7.11 -39.95
N CYS A 340 21.61 5.89 -39.83
CA CYS A 340 22.04 5.33 -38.55
C CYS A 340 23.32 6.02 -38.04
N LEU A 341 23.35 6.30 -36.74
CA LEU A 341 24.53 6.76 -36.00
C LEU A 341 25.14 5.64 -35.13
N SER A 342 24.33 4.64 -34.80
CA SER A 342 24.75 3.42 -34.12
C SER A 342 23.86 2.25 -34.54
N CYS A 343 24.36 1.03 -34.34
CA CYS A 343 23.69 -0.19 -34.76
C CYS A 343 23.30 -1.07 -33.57
N PRO A 344 22.22 -1.86 -33.70
CA PRO A 344 21.88 -2.89 -32.73
C PRO A 344 23.02 -3.91 -32.58
N ALA A 345 23.10 -4.57 -31.42
CA ALA A 345 24.07 -5.62 -31.18
C ALA A 345 23.99 -6.71 -32.25
N GLY A 346 25.14 -7.20 -32.72
CA GLY A 346 25.25 -8.13 -33.85
C GLY A 346 25.28 -7.48 -35.24
N LYS A 347 25.17 -6.14 -35.31
CA LYS A 347 25.35 -5.35 -36.54
C LYS A 347 26.40 -4.27 -36.36
N VAL A 348 27.08 -3.90 -37.44
CA VAL A 348 28.13 -2.88 -37.47
C VAL A 348 27.75 -1.73 -38.38
N LEU A 349 28.13 -0.51 -37.99
CA LEU A 349 27.85 0.68 -38.77
C LEU A 349 28.78 0.77 -39.96
N ARG A 350 28.21 0.85 -41.16
CA ARG A 350 28.93 1.18 -42.40
C ARG A 350 28.55 2.58 -42.82
N TYR A 351 29.52 3.49 -42.81
CA TYR A 351 29.30 4.88 -43.22
C TYR A 351 28.90 4.97 -44.69
N THR A 352 28.01 5.92 -45.00
CA THR A 352 27.64 6.25 -46.39
C THR A 352 28.83 6.83 -47.15
N SER A 353 29.68 7.58 -46.44
CA SER A 353 30.90 8.20 -46.94
C SER A 353 32.00 8.16 -45.89
N GLU A 354 33.13 7.55 -46.24
CA GLU A 354 34.33 7.50 -45.38
C GLU A 354 34.97 8.87 -45.16
N SER A 355 34.75 9.84 -46.07
CA SER A 355 35.28 11.20 -45.94
C SER A 355 34.38 12.13 -45.12
N SER A 356 33.14 11.73 -44.84
CA SER A 356 32.18 12.49 -44.03
C SER A 356 31.31 11.51 -43.24
N PRO A 357 31.80 10.97 -42.11
CA PRO A 357 31.13 9.93 -41.34
C PRO A 357 29.97 10.49 -40.50
N THR A 358 28.99 11.10 -41.15
CA THR A 358 27.82 11.74 -40.53
C THR A 358 26.62 10.80 -40.40
N ASP A 359 26.51 9.79 -41.28
CA ASP A 359 25.46 8.79 -41.27
C ASP A 359 25.92 7.46 -41.91
N GLY A 360 25.16 6.39 -41.68
CA GLY A 360 25.50 5.06 -42.16
C GLY A 360 24.34 4.07 -42.15
N THR A 361 24.61 2.89 -42.70
CA THR A 361 23.70 1.75 -42.70
C THR A 361 24.24 0.66 -41.79
N CYS A 362 23.36 0.02 -41.03
CA CYS A 362 23.73 -1.14 -40.22
C CYS A 362 23.80 -2.41 -41.08
N VAL A 363 25.00 -2.98 -41.16
CA VAL A 363 25.28 -4.22 -41.87
C VAL A 363 25.62 -5.34 -40.88
N ASP A 364 25.64 -6.58 -41.33
CA ASP A 364 26.01 -7.71 -40.47
C ASP A 364 27.43 -7.57 -39.94
N GLU A 365 27.63 -8.01 -38.69
CA GLU A 365 28.95 -8.03 -38.04
C GLU A 365 29.98 -8.91 -38.77
N CYS A 366 31.25 -8.76 -38.38
CA CYS A 366 32.37 -9.50 -38.96
C CYS A 366 32.12 -11.01 -38.98
N ARG A 367 32.35 -11.63 -40.15
CA ARG A 367 32.39 -13.07 -40.34
C ARG A 367 33.77 -13.49 -40.83
N ALA A 368 34.35 -14.51 -40.19
CA ALA A 368 35.66 -15.04 -40.57
C ALA A 368 35.67 -15.45 -42.05
N ASN A 369 36.77 -15.17 -42.73
CA ASN A 369 37.00 -15.40 -44.16
C ASN A 369 36.07 -14.61 -45.10
N THR A 370 35.45 -13.52 -44.62
CA THR A 370 34.64 -12.60 -45.43
C THR A 370 35.30 -11.22 -45.46
N GLY A 371 35.31 -10.56 -46.62
CA GLY A 371 35.84 -9.20 -46.74
C GLY A 371 37.33 -9.04 -46.42
N GLY A 372 38.12 -10.11 -46.59
CA GLY A 372 39.56 -10.12 -46.31
C GLY A 372 39.94 -10.31 -44.84
N CYS A 373 38.95 -10.43 -43.94
CA CYS A 373 39.19 -10.68 -42.53
C CYS A 373 39.31 -12.17 -42.23
N THR A 374 40.35 -12.58 -41.50
CA THR A 374 40.55 -13.97 -41.05
C THR A 374 39.96 -14.19 -39.67
N ASP A 375 40.21 -13.27 -38.73
CA ASP A 375 39.74 -13.40 -37.33
C ASP A 375 38.85 -12.21 -36.94
N CYS A 376 37.69 -12.50 -36.34
CA CYS A 376 36.72 -11.51 -35.85
C CYS A 376 36.72 -11.42 -34.32
N GLY A 377 37.89 -11.15 -33.73
CA GLY A 377 38.13 -11.18 -32.29
C GLY A 377 37.78 -9.88 -31.56
N ALA A 378 37.68 -8.75 -32.27
CA ALA A 378 37.37 -7.46 -31.65
C ALA A 378 35.87 -7.34 -31.38
N VAL A 379 35.46 -7.17 -30.12
CA VAL A 379 34.04 -7.03 -29.73
C VAL A 379 33.80 -5.65 -29.15
N ILE A 380 33.06 -4.81 -29.88
CA ILE A 380 32.79 -3.43 -29.50
C ILE A 380 31.28 -3.20 -29.52
N GLY A 381 30.71 -2.72 -28.40
CA GLY A 381 29.27 -2.46 -28.30
C GLY A 381 28.37 -3.70 -28.49
N GLY A 382 28.92 -4.90 -28.34
CA GLY A 382 28.21 -6.17 -28.58
C GLY A 382 28.22 -6.67 -30.02
N SER A 383 28.99 -6.03 -30.91
CA SER A 383 29.17 -6.46 -32.31
C SER A 383 30.63 -6.85 -32.59
N LYS A 384 30.82 -7.83 -33.47
CA LYS A 384 32.15 -8.32 -33.88
C LYS A 384 32.74 -7.51 -35.02
N TYR A 385 34.02 -7.18 -34.87
CA TYR A 385 34.85 -6.47 -35.83
C TYR A 385 36.08 -7.30 -36.18
N CYS A 386 36.71 -6.98 -37.31
CA CYS A 386 37.92 -7.68 -37.72
C CYS A 386 39.09 -7.39 -36.77
N SER A 387 39.74 -8.42 -36.26
CA SER A 387 40.96 -8.37 -35.46
C SER A 387 42.21 -8.79 -36.23
N ARG A 388 42.06 -9.48 -37.37
CA ARG A 388 43.17 -9.89 -38.23
C ARG A 388 42.78 -10.01 -39.69
N CYS A 389 43.56 -9.40 -40.57
CA CYS A 389 43.43 -9.51 -42.01
C CYS A 389 44.17 -10.73 -42.56
N GLY A 390 43.65 -11.32 -43.63
CA GLY A 390 44.29 -12.44 -44.31
C GLY A 390 45.50 -12.04 -45.14
N ASP A 391 45.55 -10.80 -45.61
CA ASP A 391 46.70 -10.22 -46.30
C ASP A 391 47.67 -9.62 -45.27
N ALA A 392 48.92 -10.11 -45.27
CA ALA A 392 49.96 -9.67 -44.33
C ALA A 392 50.38 -8.19 -44.53
N SER A 393 50.03 -7.57 -45.65
CA SER A 393 50.25 -6.15 -45.93
C SER A 393 49.10 -5.24 -45.49
N GLN A 394 48.01 -5.82 -44.99
CA GLN A 394 46.84 -5.12 -44.49
C GLN A 394 46.79 -5.15 -42.96
N ALA A 395 46.05 -4.22 -42.38
CA ALA A 395 45.73 -4.22 -40.97
C ALA A 395 44.27 -3.78 -40.75
N PRO A 396 43.61 -4.23 -39.67
CA PRO A 396 42.28 -3.76 -39.34
C PRO A 396 42.28 -2.26 -39.02
N LEU A 397 41.47 -1.50 -39.74
CA LEU A 397 41.20 -0.08 -39.54
C LEU A 397 39.70 0.09 -39.28
N ASN A 398 39.37 0.58 -38.08
CA ASN A 398 37.98 0.69 -37.60
C ASN A 398 37.19 -0.62 -37.75
N GLY A 399 37.86 -1.76 -37.60
CA GLY A 399 37.28 -3.09 -37.69
C GLY A 399 37.09 -3.67 -39.09
N ASN A 400 37.57 -2.99 -40.14
CA ASN A 400 37.61 -3.51 -41.51
C ASN A 400 39.06 -3.67 -41.99
N CYS A 401 39.34 -4.63 -42.86
CA CYS A 401 40.67 -4.76 -43.44
C CYS A 401 40.96 -3.64 -44.44
N ALA A 402 42.05 -2.90 -44.18
CA ALA A 402 42.48 -1.79 -45.00
C ALA A 402 43.95 -1.92 -45.41
N ALA A 403 44.27 -1.40 -46.60
CA ALA A 403 45.63 -1.33 -47.09
C ALA A 403 46.47 -0.36 -46.24
N ASN A 404 47.58 -0.85 -45.69
CA ASN A 404 48.46 -0.06 -44.81
C ASN A 404 49.66 0.50 -45.58
N THR A 405 49.39 1.27 -46.64
CA THR A 405 50.44 1.88 -47.47
C THR A 405 51.03 3.12 -46.81
N ALA A 406 52.21 3.57 -47.24
CA ALA A 406 52.83 4.80 -46.71
C ALA A 406 51.93 6.06 -46.81
N ARG A 407 50.97 6.09 -47.75
CA ARG A 407 50.02 7.21 -47.93
C ARG A 407 48.77 7.11 -47.05
N THR A 408 48.42 5.91 -46.60
CA THR A 408 47.21 5.61 -45.82
C THR A 408 47.54 4.91 -44.50
N GLN A 409 48.76 5.11 -44.01
CA GLN A 409 49.31 4.35 -42.89
C GLN A 409 48.56 4.68 -41.60
N SER A 410 47.73 3.73 -41.15
CA SER A 410 47.06 3.76 -39.84
C SER A 410 47.85 2.97 -38.80
N CYS A 411 48.63 1.98 -39.26
CA CYS A 411 49.43 1.08 -38.43
C CYS A 411 50.93 1.26 -38.73
N THR A 412 51.74 1.52 -37.71
CA THR A 412 53.20 1.66 -37.86
C THR A 412 53.92 0.32 -37.82
N GLN A 413 53.34 -0.70 -37.18
CA GLN A 413 53.89 -2.06 -37.09
C GLN A 413 52.82 -3.10 -37.38
N VAL A 414 52.93 -3.77 -38.52
CA VAL A 414 52.03 -4.86 -38.93
C VAL A 414 52.72 -6.19 -38.69
N ASP A 415 52.02 -7.13 -38.07
CA ASP A 415 52.47 -8.50 -37.88
C ASP A 415 51.39 -9.48 -38.33
N GLY A 416 51.66 -10.19 -39.43
CA GLY A 416 50.80 -11.27 -39.92
C GLY A 416 49.33 -10.88 -40.16
N GLY A 417 49.07 -9.63 -40.57
CA GLY A 417 47.72 -9.08 -40.81
C GLY A 417 47.07 -8.44 -39.58
N THR A 418 47.78 -8.32 -38.46
CA THR A 418 47.38 -7.56 -37.26
C THR A 418 48.21 -6.30 -37.12
N CYS A 419 47.67 -5.29 -36.46
CA CYS A 419 48.45 -4.13 -36.03
C CYS A 419 48.93 -4.31 -34.59
N THR A 420 50.20 -4.02 -34.32
CA THR A 420 50.79 -4.03 -32.97
C THR A 420 51.12 -2.62 -32.47
N GLN A 421 51.17 -1.63 -33.37
CA GLN A 421 51.37 -0.23 -33.02
C GLN A 421 50.66 0.69 -34.01
N CYS A 422 49.78 1.55 -33.51
CA CYS A 422 49.01 2.49 -34.32
C CYS A 422 49.72 3.85 -34.47
N LYS A 423 49.47 4.51 -35.59
CA LYS A 423 49.91 5.90 -35.83
C LYS A 423 49.16 6.86 -34.89
N SER A 424 49.77 8.02 -34.61
CA SER A 424 49.09 9.11 -33.90
C SER A 424 47.77 9.50 -34.57
N GLY A 425 46.72 9.71 -33.77
CA GLY A 425 45.33 9.86 -34.22
C GLY A 425 44.49 8.58 -34.10
N TYR A 426 45.13 7.43 -33.92
CA TYR A 426 44.47 6.14 -33.70
C TYR A 426 44.87 5.55 -32.34
N PHE A 427 44.07 4.61 -31.83
CA PHE A 427 44.44 3.76 -30.70
C PHE A 427 44.35 2.29 -31.07
N LEU A 428 45.20 1.48 -30.44
CA LEU A 428 45.25 0.04 -30.61
C LEU A 428 44.16 -0.64 -29.77
N LEU A 429 43.41 -1.54 -30.39
CA LEU A 429 42.45 -2.41 -29.73
C LEU A 429 42.37 -3.74 -30.49
N ASP A 430 42.54 -4.88 -29.81
CA ASP A 430 42.37 -6.23 -30.37
C ASP A 430 42.99 -6.45 -31.77
N GLY A 431 44.21 -5.96 -31.98
CA GLY A 431 44.94 -6.13 -33.25
C GLY A 431 44.56 -5.16 -34.37
N GLY A 432 43.73 -4.14 -34.09
CA GLY A 432 43.32 -3.11 -35.04
C GLY A 432 43.55 -1.68 -34.55
N CYS A 433 43.55 -0.72 -35.48
CA CYS A 433 43.61 0.71 -35.19
C CYS A 433 42.25 1.38 -35.33
N TYR A 434 41.85 2.14 -34.32
CA TYR A 434 40.54 2.77 -34.23
C TYR A 434 40.64 4.28 -34.01
N GLU A 435 39.70 5.02 -34.59
CA GLU A 435 39.61 6.48 -34.46
C GLU A 435 38.70 6.90 -33.30
N THR A 436 39.03 8.00 -32.62
CA THR A 436 38.21 8.52 -31.51
C THR A 436 37.06 9.42 -31.97
N SER A 437 37.04 9.83 -33.24
CA SER A 437 36.04 10.75 -33.80
C SER A 437 34.81 10.04 -34.39
N ARG A 438 34.89 8.73 -34.64
CA ARG A 438 33.85 7.94 -35.34
C ARG A 438 33.64 6.55 -34.71
N GLN A 439 32.50 5.94 -35.01
CA GLN A 439 32.23 4.56 -34.62
C GLN A 439 33.12 3.58 -35.42
N PRO A 440 33.49 2.43 -34.82
CA PRO A 440 33.19 2.03 -33.45
C PRO A 440 34.13 2.66 -32.41
N GLY A 441 35.26 3.26 -32.82
CA GLY A 441 36.33 3.66 -31.89
C GLY A 441 35.92 4.72 -30.86
N LYS A 442 35.07 5.68 -31.23
CA LYS A 442 34.50 6.69 -30.32
C LYS A 442 33.73 6.08 -29.13
N SER A 443 33.16 4.88 -29.28
CA SER A 443 32.48 4.18 -28.19
C SER A 443 33.42 3.53 -27.18
N VAL A 444 34.71 3.45 -27.49
CA VAL A 444 35.75 2.87 -26.63
C VAL A 444 36.66 3.95 -26.06
N CYS A 445 37.08 4.89 -26.91
CA CYS A 445 38.08 5.90 -26.57
C CYS A 445 37.66 7.28 -27.06
N THR A 446 37.73 8.28 -26.17
CA THR A 446 37.42 9.68 -26.52
C THR A 446 38.67 10.51 -26.79
N THR A 447 39.85 10.06 -26.34
CA THR A 447 41.14 10.74 -26.59
C THR A 447 42.26 9.72 -26.74
N ALA A 448 43.00 9.78 -27.85
CA ALA A 448 44.11 8.88 -28.13
C ALA A 448 45.41 9.66 -28.38
N ASN A 449 46.54 9.11 -27.98
CA ASN A 449 47.86 9.66 -28.22
C ASN A 449 48.87 8.52 -28.45
N ASN A 450 49.74 8.65 -29.45
CA ASN A 450 50.79 7.67 -29.77
C ASN A 450 50.31 6.22 -29.88
N GLY A 451 49.14 5.99 -30.47
CA GLY A 451 48.59 4.64 -30.64
C GLY A 451 47.90 4.07 -29.39
N GLN A 452 47.77 4.85 -28.32
CA GLN A 452 47.18 4.44 -27.05
C GLN A 452 45.98 5.31 -26.68
N CYS A 453 44.95 4.70 -26.08
CA CYS A 453 43.84 5.44 -25.51
C CYS A 453 44.23 6.09 -24.18
N GLN A 454 43.93 7.38 -24.05
CA GLN A 454 44.18 8.18 -22.85
C GLN A 454 42.92 8.34 -22.00
N THR A 455 41.76 8.39 -22.64
CA THR A 455 40.47 8.57 -21.95
C THR A 455 39.45 7.57 -22.49
N CYS A 456 38.99 6.66 -21.65
CA CYS A 456 38.00 5.66 -22.02
C CYS A 456 36.59 6.25 -22.03
N ALA A 457 35.81 5.90 -23.07
CA ALA A 457 34.44 6.37 -23.22
C ALA A 457 33.49 5.82 -22.13
N ASN A 458 33.84 4.68 -21.53
CA ASN A 458 33.09 4.05 -20.44
C ASN A 458 33.42 4.62 -19.04
N GLY A 459 34.28 5.64 -18.96
CA GLY A 459 34.71 6.27 -17.71
C GLY A 459 35.84 5.55 -16.95
N GLN A 460 36.33 4.41 -17.45
CA GLN A 460 37.42 3.67 -16.81
C GLN A 460 38.80 4.29 -17.08
N GLN A 461 39.78 3.90 -16.26
CA GLN A 461 41.18 4.25 -16.49
C GLN A 461 41.80 3.28 -17.50
N PRO A 462 42.49 3.76 -18.56
CA PRO A 462 43.18 2.88 -19.50
C PRO A 462 44.27 2.05 -18.80
N ALA A 463 44.31 0.76 -19.08
CA ALA A 463 45.38 -0.13 -18.65
C ALA A 463 46.38 -0.28 -19.80
N SER A 464 47.59 0.28 -19.64
CA SER A 464 48.63 0.28 -20.67
C SER A 464 48.18 0.85 -22.02
N GLY A 465 47.27 1.84 -22.00
CA GLY A 465 46.71 2.46 -23.20
C GLY A 465 45.53 1.73 -23.83
N VAL A 466 45.01 0.66 -23.21
CA VAL A 466 43.81 -0.06 -23.65
C VAL A 466 42.70 0.12 -22.62
N CYS A 467 41.49 0.43 -23.09
CA CYS A 467 40.32 0.60 -22.23
C CYS A 467 39.72 -0.75 -21.84
N PRO A 468 39.59 -1.06 -20.53
CA PRO A 468 38.96 -2.30 -20.12
C PRO A 468 37.48 -2.32 -20.51
N ALA A 469 36.96 -3.50 -20.87
CA ALA A 469 35.57 -3.68 -21.25
C ALA A 469 34.65 -3.72 -20.01
N CYS A 470 33.44 -3.17 -20.15
CA CYS A 470 32.38 -3.31 -19.16
C CYS A 470 31.65 -4.66 -19.28
N PRO A 471 30.93 -5.10 -18.23
CA PRO A 471 30.06 -6.26 -18.31
C PRO A 471 29.03 -6.14 -19.43
N ALA A 472 28.55 -7.28 -19.93
CA ALA A 472 27.55 -7.30 -21.01
C ALA A 472 26.32 -6.43 -20.66
N GLY A 473 25.87 -5.62 -21.61
CA GLY A 473 24.73 -4.71 -21.43
C GLY A 473 25.05 -3.40 -20.70
N CYS A 474 26.30 -3.16 -20.30
CA CYS A 474 26.72 -1.99 -19.54
C CYS A 474 27.51 -0.99 -20.42
N SER A 475 27.12 0.29 -20.42
CA SER A 475 27.81 1.36 -21.16
C SER A 475 28.88 2.07 -20.34
N THR A 476 28.64 2.25 -19.03
CA THR A 476 29.61 2.82 -18.09
C THR A 476 29.70 1.97 -16.84
N CYS A 477 30.92 1.67 -16.39
CA CYS A 477 31.14 0.80 -15.26
C CYS A 477 32.35 1.23 -14.43
N SER A 478 32.28 0.97 -13.14
CA SER A 478 33.37 1.15 -12.18
C SER A 478 34.02 -0.18 -11.83
N ASP A 479 35.23 -0.12 -11.28
CA ASP A 479 36.03 -1.27 -10.82
C ASP A 479 36.55 -2.18 -11.95
N SER A 480 37.32 -3.20 -11.59
CA SER A 480 37.96 -4.14 -12.52
C SER A 480 37.64 -5.59 -12.18
N GLY A 481 37.62 -6.46 -13.20
CA GLY A 481 37.38 -7.90 -13.04
C GLY A 481 35.95 -8.24 -12.58
N SER A 482 35.81 -9.25 -11.71
CA SER A 482 34.51 -9.79 -11.28
C SER A 482 33.70 -8.85 -10.38
N SER A 483 34.28 -7.74 -9.95
CA SER A 483 33.67 -6.76 -9.04
C SER A 483 33.07 -5.55 -9.77
N GLN A 484 33.06 -5.56 -11.11
CA GLN A 484 32.56 -4.45 -11.92
C GLN A 484 31.12 -4.09 -11.59
N THR A 485 30.89 -2.81 -11.33
CA THR A 485 29.55 -2.26 -11.08
C THR A 485 29.11 -1.39 -12.24
N CYS A 486 27.89 -1.60 -12.74
CA CYS A 486 27.37 -0.85 -13.86
C CYS A 486 26.61 0.41 -13.42
N SER A 487 27.03 1.57 -13.91
CA SER A 487 26.36 2.85 -13.65
C SER A 487 25.26 3.12 -14.68
N GLU A 488 25.49 2.81 -15.95
CA GLU A 488 24.54 3.04 -17.05
C GLU A 488 24.47 1.83 -17.99
N CYS A 489 23.26 1.53 -18.45
CA CYS A 489 23.01 0.40 -19.32
C CYS A 489 22.98 0.80 -20.80
N LEU A 490 23.39 -0.12 -21.67
CA LEU A 490 23.19 0.00 -23.10
C LEU A 490 21.70 -0.01 -23.43
N ALA A 491 21.33 0.59 -24.57
CA ALA A 491 19.96 0.55 -25.06
C ALA A 491 19.46 -0.90 -25.18
N GLY A 492 18.21 -1.14 -24.78
CA GLY A 492 17.63 -2.49 -24.68
C GLY A 492 17.94 -3.24 -23.39
N TYR A 493 18.59 -2.60 -22.40
CA TYR A 493 18.80 -3.12 -21.05
C TYR A 493 18.30 -2.11 -20.01
N TYR A 494 17.75 -2.62 -18.89
CA TYR A 494 17.41 -1.81 -17.71
C TYR A 494 18.35 -2.09 -16.55
N LYS A 495 18.52 -1.10 -15.67
CA LYS A 495 19.38 -1.23 -14.49
C LYS A 495 18.64 -1.97 -13.37
N SER A 496 19.18 -3.11 -12.96
CA SER A 496 18.74 -3.88 -11.79
C SER A 496 19.89 -3.97 -10.79
N GLY A 497 19.82 -3.15 -9.73
CA GLY A 497 20.91 -2.98 -8.78
C GLY A 497 22.16 -2.40 -9.44
N THR A 498 23.27 -3.16 -9.42
CA THR A 498 24.55 -2.81 -10.04
C THR A 498 24.77 -3.49 -11.40
N LYS A 499 23.74 -4.13 -11.96
CA LYS A 499 23.81 -4.88 -13.23
C LYS A 499 22.78 -4.35 -14.23
N CYS A 500 23.03 -4.63 -15.50
CA CYS A 500 22.08 -4.39 -16.59
C CYS A 500 21.45 -5.71 -17.02
N VAL A 501 20.12 -5.73 -17.10
CA VAL A 501 19.32 -6.89 -17.51
C VAL A 501 18.61 -6.53 -18.81
N LYS A 502 18.50 -7.48 -19.75
CA LYS A 502 17.83 -7.23 -21.04
C LYS A 502 16.38 -6.86 -20.78
N CYS A 503 15.85 -5.89 -21.52
CA CYS A 503 14.44 -5.52 -21.44
C CYS A 503 13.46 -6.63 -21.87
N SER A 504 13.95 -7.71 -22.49
CA SER A 504 13.19 -8.93 -22.77
C SER A 504 13.12 -9.89 -21.58
N GLU A 505 13.85 -9.62 -20.49
CA GLU A 505 13.95 -10.50 -19.32
C GLU A 505 13.33 -9.85 -18.08
N ASN A 506 12.65 -10.67 -17.27
CA ASN A 506 12.08 -10.23 -16.01
C ASN A 506 13.18 -9.97 -14.97
N SER A 507 12.95 -8.99 -14.09
CA SER A 507 13.84 -8.73 -12.96
C SER A 507 13.73 -9.87 -11.95
N ALA A 508 14.84 -10.17 -11.28
CA ALA A 508 14.92 -11.24 -10.28
C ALA A 508 13.95 -11.04 -9.10
N ASP A 509 13.57 -9.80 -8.80
CA ASP A 509 12.59 -9.45 -7.77
C ASP A 509 11.14 -9.38 -8.30
N GLY A 510 10.92 -9.70 -9.58
CA GLY A 510 9.61 -9.69 -10.24
C GLY A 510 9.02 -8.31 -10.48
N LYS A 511 9.71 -7.22 -10.09
CA LYS A 511 9.21 -5.84 -10.21
C LYS A 511 9.33 -5.25 -11.60
N ILE A 512 10.05 -5.91 -12.50
CA ILE A 512 10.10 -5.55 -13.91
C ILE A 512 9.79 -6.82 -14.68
N GLN A 513 8.73 -6.83 -15.49
CA GLN A 513 8.52 -7.84 -16.50
C GLN A 513 9.12 -7.36 -17.81
N GLY A 514 9.98 -8.22 -18.35
CA GLY A 514 10.51 -8.07 -19.68
C GLY A 514 9.39 -8.27 -20.69
N VAL A 515 9.40 -7.43 -21.72
CA VAL A 515 8.47 -7.55 -22.84
C VAL A 515 9.30 -8.02 -24.02
N GLU A 516 9.04 -9.23 -24.47
CA GLU A 516 9.56 -9.68 -25.75
C GLU A 516 8.90 -8.81 -26.83
N MET A 517 9.69 -8.26 -27.77
CA MET A 517 9.18 -7.44 -28.87
C MET A 517 8.12 -8.23 -29.66
N MET A 518 6.85 -8.11 -29.30
CA MET A 518 5.75 -8.68 -30.08
C MET A 518 5.48 -7.74 -31.25
N MET A 519 5.81 -8.20 -32.46
CA MET A 519 5.39 -7.60 -33.73
C MET A 519 3.86 -7.66 -33.82
N ILE A 520 3.16 -6.61 -33.37
CA ILE A 520 1.73 -6.48 -33.62
C ILE A 520 1.56 -6.02 -35.07
N TYR A 521 1.21 -6.95 -35.96
CA TYR A 521 0.66 -6.61 -37.28
C TYR A 521 -0.74 -6.03 -37.08
N SER A 522 -0.85 -4.71 -37.00
CA SER A 522 -2.12 -4.02 -37.22
C SER A 522 -1.92 -3.00 -38.33
N THR A 523 -2.85 -2.97 -39.27
CA THR A 523 -2.64 -2.48 -40.63
C THR A 523 -2.35 -1.00 -40.78
N HIS A 524 -2.29 -0.17 -39.73
CA HIS A 524 -1.78 1.21 -39.81
C HIS A 524 -0.85 1.54 -38.62
N ARG A 525 0.45 1.64 -38.91
CA ARG A 525 1.60 2.06 -38.07
C ARG A 525 2.16 1.03 -37.08
N LEU A 526 3.36 0.53 -37.42
CA LEU A 526 4.26 -0.21 -36.55
C LEU A 526 5.05 0.78 -35.67
N LEU A 527 4.95 0.65 -34.35
CA LEU A 527 5.79 1.35 -33.38
C LEU A 527 6.57 0.30 -32.57
N PRO A 528 7.91 0.40 -32.44
CA PRO A 528 8.63 -0.35 -31.45
C PRO A 528 8.36 0.29 -30.08
N VAL A 529 7.44 -0.29 -29.30
CA VAL A 529 7.31 0.06 -27.89
C VAL A 529 8.40 -0.70 -27.14
N LEU A 530 9.37 0.01 -26.56
CA LEU A 530 10.25 -0.60 -25.57
C LEU A 530 10.39 0.28 -24.33
N CYS A 531 9.77 -0.15 -23.22
CA CYS A 531 10.47 -0.50 -21.98
C CYS A 531 9.48 -1.04 -20.91
N CYS A 532 9.81 -2.22 -20.38
CA CYS A 532 9.56 -2.76 -19.03
C CYS A 532 8.24 -2.42 -18.30
N TRP A 533 7.42 -3.44 -18.00
CA TRP A 533 6.26 -3.35 -17.11
C TRP A 533 6.68 -3.56 -15.65
N ALA A 534 6.13 -2.85 -14.67
CA ALA A 534 6.34 -3.15 -13.25
C ALA A 534 5.02 -3.57 -12.57
N PRO A 535 4.86 -4.83 -12.12
CA PRO A 535 3.68 -5.20 -11.33
C PRO A 535 3.75 -4.55 -9.94
N ARG A 536 2.75 -3.74 -9.59
CA ARG A 536 2.31 -3.66 -8.19
C ARG A 536 1.49 -4.92 -7.87
N LEU A 537 1.76 -5.52 -6.71
CA LEU A 537 0.98 -6.66 -6.21
C LEU A 537 -0.48 -6.23 -5.95
N ARG A 538 -1.40 -7.10 -6.37
CA ARG A 538 -2.83 -6.89 -6.67
C ARG A 538 -3.70 -6.30 -5.56
N GLY A 539 -4.57 -5.39 -6.01
CA GLY A 539 -5.96 -5.22 -5.56
C GLY A 539 -6.82 -4.63 -6.69
N SER A 540 -7.17 -5.42 -7.70
CA SER A 540 -8.26 -5.22 -8.69
C SER A 540 -8.26 -3.96 -9.60
N GLY A 541 -7.92 -4.17 -10.89
CA GLY A 541 -8.57 -3.50 -12.06
C GLY A 541 -8.12 -2.08 -12.50
N GLY A 542 -7.17 -1.99 -13.45
CA GLY A 542 -6.89 -0.77 -14.25
C GLY A 542 -5.40 -0.49 -14.49
N SER A 543 -4.99 -0.25 -15.74
CA SER A 543 -3.58 -0.10 -16.17
C SER A 543 -3.21 1.36 -16.49
N GLU A 544 -2.18 1.91 -15.82
CA GLU A 544 -1.56 3.22 -16.11
C GLU A 544 -0.02 3.13 -16.20
N TRP A 545 0.60 4.02 -16.99
CA TRP A 545 2.00 4.00 -17.43
C TRP A 545 2.90 4.96 -16.62
N LEU A 546 4.12 4.56 -16.24
CA LEU A 546 5.11 5.40 -15.56
C LEU A 546 6.55 5.06 -16.02
N ALA A 547 7.33 6.07 -16.41
CA ALA A 547 8.78 5.98 -16.66
C ALA A 547 9.55 6.84 -15.64
N HIS A 548 10.60 6.28 -15.03
CA HIS A 548 11.37 6.92 -13.97
C HIS A 548 12.61 7.69 -14.47
N SER A 549 12.75 8.92 -13.97
CA SER A 549 14.02 9.59 -13.68
C SER A 549 13.90 10.29 -12.30
N ARG A 550 14.56 9.73 -11.25
CA ARG A 550 14.80 10.22 -9.85
C ARG A 550 13.77 9.94 -8.70
N PRO A 551 14.21 9.91 -7.40
CA PRO A 551 13.74 8.97 -6.35
C PRO A 551 12.76 9.58 -5.29
N PRO A 552 12.40 8.84 -4.21
CA PRO A 552 11.04 8.37 -3.92
C PRO A 552 10.09 9.38 -3.25
N GLY A 553 8.79 9.31 -3.58
CA GLY A 553 7.72 9.94 -2.80
C GLY A 553 6.32 9.54 -3.30
N ARG A 554 5.55 8.85 -2.44
CA ARG A 554 4.06 8.65 -2.35
C ARG A 554 3.27 8.85 -3.67
N GLY A 555 2.60 7.87 -4.29
CA GLY A 555 1.73 6.80 -3.78
C GLY A 555 0.26 7.14 -4.12
N LEU A 556 -0.27 6.70 -5.28
CA LEU A 556 -1.69 6.83 -5.72
C LEU A 556 -2.12 5.66 -6.65
N GLU A 557 -3.44 5.42 -6.74
CA GLU A 557 -4.24 4.31 -7.34
C GLU A 557 -5.65 4.85 -7.81
N PRO A 558 -6.54 4.08 -8.53
CA PRO A 558 -7.04 4.39 -9.90
C PRO A 558 -8.59 4.32 -10.15
N GLU A 559 -9.05 4.53 -11.42
CA GLU A 559 -10.18 3.90 -12.21
C GLU A 559 -10.74 4.86 -13.33
N HIS A 560 -11.31 4.53 -14.52
CA HIS A 560 -11.92 3.34 -15.15
C HIS A 560 -12.16 3.57 -16.68
N LEU A 561 -12.07 2.54 -17.57
CA LEU A 561 -12.80 2.41 -18.87
C LEU A 561 -12.65 1.00 -19.51
N HIS A 562 -13.75 0.46 -20.07
CA HIS A 562 -14.00 -0.94 -20.50
C HIS A 562 -13.37 -1.38 -21.84
N ALA A 563 -13.01 -2.68 -21.97
CA ALA A 563 -12.95 -3.41 -23.24
C ALA A 563 -13.25 -4.92 -23.05
N GLU A 564 -14.14 -5.46 -23.90
CA GLU A 564 -14.70 -6.81 -23.87
C GLU A 564 -13.73 -7.91 -24.35
N SER A 565 -13.92 -9.10 -23.79
CA SER A 565 -13.19 -10.35 -23.96
C SER A 565 -13.45 -11.08 -25.29
N GLY A 566 -12.41 -11.72 -25.86
CA GLY A 566 -12.55 -12.70 -26.94
C GLY A 566 -11.31 -13.57 -27.13
N HIS A 567 -11.48 -14.89 -26.99
CA HIS A 567 -10.45 -15.94 -26.85
C HIS A 567 -9.61 -16.22 -28.11
N ALA A 568 -8.32 -16.54 -27.87
CA ALA A 568 -7.42 -17.18 -28.83
C ALA A 568 -7.68 -18.69 -28.94
N TRP A 569 -7.59 -19.25 -30.16
CA TRP A 569 -7.35 -20.68 -30.39
C TRP A 569 -6.04 -20.88 -31.17
N LEU A 570 -5.21 -21.77 -30.63
CA LEU A 570 -4.00 -22.35 -31.21
C LEU A 570 -4.35 -23.17 -32.46
N LEU A 571 -3.52 -23.08 -33.52
CA LEU A 571 -3.44 -24.14 -34.53
C LEU A 571 -1.99 -24.59 -34.73
N ARG A 572 -1.80 -25.88 -34.44
CA ARG A 572 -0.61 -26.70 -34.66
C ARG A 572 -0.83 -27.47 -35.98
N SER A 573 0.24 -27.54 -36.77
CA SER A 573 0.52 -28.37 -37.96
C SER A 573 -0.28 -29.67 -38.17
N GLY A 574 -0.62 -30.00 -39.43
CA GLY A 574 -0.99 -31.37 -39.84
C GLY A 574 -1.46 -31.53 -41.29
N HIS A 575 -1.00 -32.60 -41.94
CA HIS A 575 -1.14 -32.99 -43.35
C HIS A 575 -2.51 -33.58 -43.77
N ALA A 576 -2.72 -33.57 -45.10
CA ALA A 576 -3.40 -34.56 -45.97
C ALA A 576 -4.93 -34.51 -46.21
N ASN A 577 -5.26 -34.55 -47.52
CA ASN A 577 -6.38 -35.20 -48.25
C ASN A 577 -7.83 -34.94 -47.76
N SER A 578 -8.89 -34.88 -48.55
CA SER A 578 -9.20 -34.97 -49.99
C SER A 578 -10.72 -34.69 -50.08
N GLU A 579 -11.19 -34.23 -51.24
CA GLU A 579 -12.53 -34.46 -51.80
C GLU A 579 -13.79 -33.73 -51.23
N ASP A 580 -14.33 -32.89 -52.12
CA ASP A 580 -15.72 -32.87 -52.61
C ASP A 580 -16.81 -31.90 -52.09
N ALA A 581 -17.60 -31.45 -53.09
CA ALA A 581 -18.92 -30.84 -53.08
C ALA A 581 -19.10 -29.30 -52.85
N GLY A 582 -19.02 -28.54 -53.96
CA GLY A 582 -20.15 -27.82 -54.61
C GLY A 582 -21.00 -26.76 -53.85
N PRO A 583 -21.28 -25.57 -54.45
CA PRO A 583 -22.06 -24.50 -53.82
C PRO A 583 -23.57 -24.56 -54.16
N VAL A 584 -24.42 -24.12 -53.24
CA VAL A 584 -25.86 -23.91 -53.48
C VAL A 584 -26.31 -22.57 -52.88
N TYR A 585 -26.64 -21.61 -53.74
CA TYR A 585 -27.59 -20.50 -53.48
C TYR A 585 -29.02 -21.08 -53.46
N PRO A 586 -30.06 -20.49 -52.81
CA PRO A 586 -30.57 -19.18 -53.25
C PRO A 586 -31.49 -18.34 -52.29
N SER A 587 -31.88 -17.16 -52.80
CA SER A 587 -33.20 -16.49 -52.69
C SER A 587 -33.60 -15.58 -51.51
N SER A 588 -33.81 -14.29 -51.84
CA SER A 588 -34.72 -13.31 -51.19
C SER A 588 -36.22 -13.66 -51.40
N PRO A 589 -37.20 -13.05 -50.68
CA PRO A 589 -37.76 -11.71 -50.99
C PRO A 589 -38.16 -10.90 -49.71
N GLY A 590 -38.29 -9.57 -49.66
CA GLY A 590 -39.41 -8.76 -50.20
C GLY A 590 -39.99 -7.81 -49.12
N THR A 591 -40.02 -6.51 -49.43
CA THR A 591 -40.54 -5.29 -48.75
C THR A 591 -42.03 -5.32 -48.31
N PRO A 592 -42.57 -4.42 -47.42
CA PRO A 592 -42.93 -3.01 -47.77
C PRO A 592 -42.91 -1.92 -46.67
N GLN A 593 -42.77 -0.66 -47.11
CA GLN A 593 -43.08 0.60 -46.40
C GLN A 593 -44.59 0.92 -46.39
N PRO A 594 -45.03 1.91 -45.58
CA PRO A 594 -45.94 2.95 -46.09
C PRO A 594 -45.57 4.39 -45.68
N ALA A 595 -46.39 5.35 -46.13
CA ALA A 595 -46.04 6.70 -46.58
C ALA A 595 -46.62 7.88 -45.76
N ARG A 596 -45.96 9.05 -45.90
CA ARG A 596 -46.44 10.47 -45.98
C ARG A 596 -47.35 11.07 -44.88
N ARG A 597 -46.97 12.28 -44.40
CA ARG A 597 -47.60 13.62 -44.66
C ARG A 597 -47.00 14.71 -43.74
N GLY A 598 -46.65 15.89 -44.28
CA GLY A 598 -46.57 17.17 -43.53
C GLY A 598 -47.96 17.87 -43.48
N PRO A 599 -48.13 19.18 -43.12
CA PRO A 599 -47.14 20.27 -43.00
C PRO A 599 -47.36 21.29 -41.83
N ALA A 600 -46.51 22.34 -41.82
CA ALA A 600 -46.75 23.76 -41.48
C ALA A 600 -46.95 24.24 -40.02
N GLY A 601 -46.20 25.30 -39.66
CA GLY A 601 -46.47 26.14 -38.49
C GLY A 601 -45.46 27.29 -38.30
N ARG A 602 -45.69 28.40 -39.03
CA ARG A 602 -45.26 29.81 -38.90
C ARG A 602 -43.79 30.19 -38.68
#